data_AF-A0A4S1CHM4-F1
#
_entry.id   AF-A0A4S1CHM4-F1
#
_cell.length_a   1.000
_cell.length_b   1.000
_cell.length_c   1.000
_cell.angle_alpha   90.00
_cell.angle_beta   90.00
_cell.angle_gamma   90.00
#
_symmetry.space_group_name_H-M   'P 1'
#
loop_
_entity.id
_entity.type
_entity.pdbx_description
1 polymer ?
#
loop_
_entity_poly.entity_id
_entity_poly.type
_entity_poly.pdbx_seq_one_letter_code
_entity_poly.pdbx_strand_id
1 'polypeptide(L)'
;MEPAPQEDAEKLTNRALCAFSAGEFSSALAQFERVLKIGDNPQLHSYLGFCIAKERGQVKKGAELCLASLEHEPQNPVHYLNLARVHQVAGDKPQAIVVLRQGMGMGGSEDIVALLAKLGTRKPPPLSFLSRDHFLNKWLGIALSRIGLR
;
A
#
# COMPACT_ATOMS: atom_id res chain seq x y z
N MET A 1 37.31 -17.28 -6.85
CA MET A 1 36.23 -16.86 -7.76
C MET A 1 35.35 -15.97 -6.93
N GLU A 2 35.55 -14.65 -7.00
CA GLU A 2 34.66 -13.70 -6.32
C GLU A 2 33.25 -13.88 -6.91
N PRO A 3 32.19 -13.95 -6.09
CA PRO A 3 30.83 -14.02 -6.61
C PRO A 3 30.59 -12.79 -7.50
N ALA A 4 29.90 -13.00 -8.63
CA ALA A 4 29.61 -11.92 -9.55
C ALA A 4 28.76 -10.84 -8.84
N PRO A 5 28.92 -9.55 -9.16
CA PRO A 5 28.16 -8.46 -8.54
C PRO A 5 26.63 -8.64 -8.56
N GLN A 6 26.12 -9.43 -9.52
CA GLN A 6 24.70 -9.79 -9.63
C GLN A 6 24.23 -10.79 -8.57
N GLU A 7 25.05 -11.78 -8.20
CA GLU A 7 24.68 -12.79 -7.21
C GLU A 7 24.53 -12.16 -5.82
N ASP A 8 25.38 -11.17 -5.52
CA ASP A 8 25.27 -10.35 -4.32
C ASP A 8 24.01 -9.46 -4.33
N ALA A 9 23.66 -8.86 -5.48
CA ALA A 9 22.46 -8.03 -5.63
C ALA A 9 21.17 -8.84 -5.47
N GLU A 10 21.10 -10.05 -6.03
CA GLU A 10 19.97 -10.96 -5.88
C GLU A 10 19.78 -11.39 -4.42
N LYS A 11 20.87 -11.76 -3.75
CA LYS A 11 20.84 -12.12 -2.32
C LYS A 11 20.37 -10.94 -1.46
N LEU A 12 20.82 -9.73 -1.75
CA LEU A 12 20.34 -8.51 -1.08
C LEU A 12 18.86 -8.25 -1.36
N THR A 13 18.40 -8.46 -2.59
CA THR A 13 16.99 -8.31 -2.99
C THR A 13 16.10 -9.28 -2.23
N ASN A 14 16.49 -10.55 -2.17
CA ASN A 14 15.74 -11.57 -1.43
C ASN A 14 15.65 -11.24 0.06
N ARG A 15 16.74 -10.74 0.67
CA ARG A 15 16.71 -10.27 2.05
C ARG A 15 15.77 -9.08 2.23
N ALA A 16 15.76 -8.13 1.29
CA ALA A 16 14.91 -6.95 1.35
C ALA A 16 13.44 -7.34 1.27
N LEU A 17 13.09 -8.27 0.38
CA LEU A 17 11.74 -8.81 0.25
C LEU A 17 11.31 -9.60 1.48
N CYS A 18 12.19 -10.40 2.09
CA CYS A 18 11.91 -11.09 3.34
C CYS A 18 11.68 -10.11 4.51
N ALA A 19 12.50 -9.06 4.63
CA ALA A 19 12.29 -8.02 5.64
C ALA A 19 10.96 -7.28 5.41
N PHE A 20 10.62 -7.02 4.15
CA PHE A 20 9.36 -6.39 3.77
C PHE A 20 8.14 -7.26 4.14
N SER A 21 8.18 -8.55 3.84
CA SER A 21 7.10 -9.48 4.17
C SER A 21 6.97 -9.72 5.67
N ALA A 22 8.07 -9.65 6.42
CA ALA A 22 8.08 -9.69 7.89
C ALA A 22 7.54 -8.40 8.54
N GLY A 23 7.31 -7.33 7.76
CA GLY A 23 6.87 -6.03 8.27
C GLY A 23 7.98 -5.16 8.86
N GLU A 24 9.25 -5.57 8.71
CA GLU A 24 10.43 -4.83 9.14
C GLU A 24 10.78 -3.72 8.13
N PHE A 25 9.88 -2.76 7.94
CA PHE A 25 9.97 -1.77 6.85
C PHE A 25 11.22 -0.87 6.93
N SER A 26 11.73 -0.58 8.12
CA SER A 26 12.99 0.16 8.31
C SER A 26 14.21 -0.61 7.78
N SER A 27 14.27 -1.91 8.05
CA SER A 27 15.30 -2.83 7.54
C SER A 27 15.17 -2.99 6.03
N ALA A 28 13.94 -3.23 5.55
CA ALA A 28 13.63 -3.37 4.14
C ALA A 28 14.03 -2.12 3.34
N LEU A 29 13.72 -0.93 3.86
CA LEU A 29 14.11 0.36 3.28
C LEU A 29 15.62 0.46 3.04
N ALA A 30 16.41 0.18 4.08
CA ALA A 30 17.87 0.24 3.99
C ALA A 30 18.44 -0.76 2.97
N GLN A 31 17.82 -1.94 2.85
CA GLN A 31 18.25 -2.96 1.90
C GLN A 31 17.84 -2.62 0.47
N PHE A 32 16.62 -2.15 0.22
CA PHE A 32 16.19 -1.70 -1.11
C PHE A 32 17.04 -0.52 -1.62
N GLU A 33 17.38 0.44 -0.76
CA GLU A 33 18.28 1.55 -1.13
C GLU A 33 19.69 1.07 -1.50
N ARG A 34 20.17 -0.03 -0.89
CA ARG A 34 21.45 -0.63 -1.26
C ARG A 34 21.36 -1.36 -2.59
N VAL A 35 20.31 -2.15 -2.80
CA VAL A 35 20.09 -2.88 -4.05
C VAL A 35 20.02 -1.92 -5.23
N LEU A 36 19.21 -0.87 -5.13
CA LEU A 36 19.01 0.11 -6.22
C LEU A 36 20.24 1.00 -6.49
N LYS A 37 21.22 1.03 -5.57
CA LYS A 37 22.53 1.65 -5.84
C LYS A 37 23.45 0.76 -6.66
N ILE A 38 23.27 -0.56 -6.60
CA ILE A 38 24.08 -1.52 -7.36
C ILE A 38 23.54 -1.63 -8.79
N GLY A 39 22.22 -1.65 -8.95
CA GLY A 39 21.56 -1.63 -10.24
C GLY A 39 20.12 -1.17 -10.11
N ASP A 40 19.70 -0.27 -11.00
CA ASP A 40 18.32 0.20 -11.05
C ASP A 40 17.39 -0.95 -11.48
N ASN A 41 16.28 -1.10 -10.75
CA ASN A 41 15.33 -2.16 -10.95
C ASN A 41 13.92 -1.61 -10.69
N PRO A 42 13.19 -1.21 -11.75
CA PRO A 42 11.87 -0.62 -11.62
C PRO A 42 10.85 -1.47 -10.87
N GLN A 43 11.00 -2.79 -10.86
CA GLN A 43 10.12 -3.70 -10.12
C GLN A 43 10.21 -3.49 -8.61
N LEU A 44 11.39 -3.10 -8.11
CA LEU A 44 11.62 -2.87 -6.69
C LEU A 44 11.19 -1.46 -6.24
N HIS A 45 10.97 -0.51 -7.16
CA HIS A 45 10.57 0.85 -6.83
C HIS A 45 9.27 0.92 -6.02
N SER A 46 8.27 0.08 -6.31
CA SER A 46 7.03 0.08 -5.54
C SER A 46 7.22 -0.35 -4.07
N TYR A 47 8.11 -1.31 -3.81
CA TYR A 47 8.43 -1.74 -2.45
C TYR A 47 9.19 -0.65 -1.70
N LEU A 48 10.20 -0.04 -2.35
CA LEU A 48 10.91 1.10 -1.81
C LEU A 48 9.96 2.28 -1.54
N GLY A 49 9.06 2.56 -2.49
CA GLY A 49 8.09 3.65 -2.42
C GLY A 49 7.16 3.51 -1.22
N PHE A 50 6.65 2.30 -0.98
CA PHE A 50 5.89 2.03 0.24
C PHE A 50 6.71 2.22 1.51
N CYS A 51 7.94 1.68 1.56
CA CYS A 51 8.81 1.83 2.73
C CYS A 51 9.12 3.31 3.02
N ILE A 52 9.40 4.11 1.99
CA ILE A 52 9.64 5.55 2.11
C ILE A 52 8.41 6.27 2.64
N ALA A 53 7.22 5.98 2.10
CA ALA A 53 5.99 6.58 2.60
C ALA A 53 5.75 6.21 4.06
N LYS A 54 5.95 4.94 4.42
CA LYS A 54 5.68 4.40 5.76
C LYS A 54 6.66 4.92 6.82
N GLU A 55 7.95 4.87 6.55
CA GLU A 55 9.00 5.17 7.54
C GLU A 55 9.38 6.65 7.57
N ARG A 56 9.30 7.34 6.43
CA ARG A 56 9.74 8.75 6.30
C ARG A 56 8.58 9.72 6.10
N GLY A 57 7.34 9.24 5.99
CA GLY A 57 6.17 10.08 5.73
C GLY A 57 6.16 10.73 4.34
N GLN A 58 7.10 10.37 3.46
CA GLN A 58 7.23 10.99 2.13
C GLN A 58 6.27 10.34 1.12
N VAL A 59 4.97 10.53 1.35
CA VAL A 59 3.89 9.91 0.59
C VAL A 59 3.98 10.21 -0.90
N LYS A 60 4.23 11.48 -1.29
CA LYS A 60 4.30 11.88 -2.70
C LYS A 60 5.38 11.11 -3.45
N LYS A 61 6.60 11.11 -2.91
CA LYS A 61 7.73 10.36 -3.45
C LYS A 61 7.45 8.85 -3.49
N GLY A 62 6.82 8.32 -2.43
CA GLY A 62 6.43 6.91 -2.39
C GLY A 62 5.46 6.53 -3.50
N ALA A 63 4.47 7.39 -3.79
CA ALA A 63 3.50 7.18 -4.85
C ALA A 63 4.16 7.27 -6.24
N GLU A 64 5.03 8.24 -6.48
CA GLU A 64 5.80 8.38 -7.73
C GLU A 64 6.61 7.12 -8.04
N LEU A 65 7.30 6.56 -7.04
CA LEU A 65 8.07 5.32 -7.20
C LEU A 65 7.17 4.12 -7.52
N CYS A 66 6.00 4.01 -6.90
CA CYS A 66 5.03 2.96 -7.22
C CYS A 66 4.46 3.12 -8.64
N LEU A 67 4.20 4.36 -9.07
CA LEU A 67 3.72 4.66 -10.42
C LEU A 67 4.79 4.31 -11.46
N ALA A 68 6.06 4.60 -11.20
CA ALA A 68 7.15 4.18 -12.07
C ALA A 68 7.17 2.64 -12.23
N SER A 69 7.03 1.85 -11.16
CA SER A 69 6.91 0.39 -11.29
C SER A 69 5.71 -0.02 -12.17
N LEU A 70 4.58 0.68 -12.07
CA LEU A 70 3.38 0.39 -12.87
C LEU A 70 3.54 0.76 -14.34
N GLU A 71 4.36 1.76 -14.68
CA GLU A 71 4.69 2.08 -16.07
C GLU A 71 5.48 0.93 -16.74
N HIS A 72 6.33 0.25 -15.97
CA HIS A 72 7.12 -0.88 -16.45
C HIS A 72 6.37 -2.21 -16.41
N GLU A 73 5.64 -2.49 -15.32
CA GLU A 73 4.89 -3.74 -15.11
C GLU A 73 3.42 -3.46 -14.78
N PRO A 74 2.62 -2.98 -15.75
CA PRO A 74 1.23 -2.61 -15.51
C PRO A 74 0.35 -3.82 -15.14
N GLN A 75 0.78 -5.04 -15.45
CA GLN A 75 0.03 -6.27 -15.15
C GLN A 75 0.38 -6.85 -13.78
N ASN A 76 1.31 -6.26 -13.03
CA ASN A 76 1.72 -6.81 -11.75
C ASN A 76 0.84 -6.27 -10.61
N PRO A 77 -0.03 -7.10 -10.00
CA PRO A 77 -0.96 -6.65 -8.94
C PRO A 77 -0.23 -6.13 -7.69
N VAL A 78 1.03 -6.55 -7.46
CA VAL A 78 1.79 -6.12 -6.28
C VAL A 78 2.07 -4.62 -6.28
N HIS A 79 2.29 -4.01 -7.45
CA HIS A 79 2.54 -2.58 -7.55
C HIS A 79 1.29 -1.76 -7.19
N TYR A 80 0.10 -2.22 -7.59
CA TYR A 80 -1.17 -1.62 -7.16
C TYR A 80 -1.38 -1.76 -5.65
N LEU A 81 -1.06 -2.93 -5.08
CA LEU A 81 -1.15 -3.14 -3.64
C LEU A 81 -0.23 -2.18 -2.87
N ASN A 82 1.02 -2.02 -3.30
CA ASN A 82 1.98 -1.11 -2.66
C ASN A 82 1.55 0.36 -2.82
N LEU A 83 1.07 0.78 -3.99
CA LEU A 83 0.51 2.11 -4.20
C LEU A 83 -0.71 2.37 -3.30
N ALA A 84 -1.61 1.40 -3.16
CA ALA A 84 -2.76 1.52 -2.26
C ALA A 84 -2.35 1.61 -0.79
N ARG A 85 -1.31 0.87 -0.38
CA ARG A 85 -0.72 0.99 0.97
C ARG A 85 -0.10 2.38 1.18
N VAL A 86 0.53 2.99 0.16
CA VAL A 86 0.98 4.39 0.20
C VAL A 86 -0.19 5.35 0.42
N HIS A 87 -1.29 5.21 -0.33
CA HIS A 87 -2.51 6.00 -0.11
C HIS A 87 -3.12 5.79 1.28
N GLN A 88 -3.04 4.57 1.82
CA GLN A 88 -3.46 4.30 3.20
C GLN A 88 -2.61 5.08 4.22
N VAL A 89 -1.30 5.14 4.04
CA VAL A 89 -0.40 5.96 4.87
C VAL A 89 -0.75 7.46 4.74
N ALA A 90 -1.16 7.90 3.55
CA ALA A 90 -1.63 9.26 3.30
C ALA A 90 -2.98 9.60 3.97
N GLY A 91 -3.71 8.60 4.48
CA GLY A 91 -5.11 8.75 4.91
C GLY A 91 -6.11 8.83 3.75
N ASP A 92 -5.67 8.66 2.50
CA ASP A 92 -6.51 8.72 1.30
C ASP A 92 -7.16 7.36 1.02
N LYS A 93 -8.09 6.99 1.89
CA LYS A 93 -8.85 5.76 1.78
C LYS A 93 -9.63 5.63 0.46
N PRO A 94 -10.29 6.67 -0.08
CA PRO A 94 -10.97 6.60 -1.37
C PRO A 94 -10.03 6.18 -2.50
N GLN A 95 -8.86 6.82 -2.64
CA GLN A 95 -7.91 6.47 -3.68
C GLN A 95 -7.32 5.07 -3.49
N ALA A 96 -7.00 4.68 -2.24
CA ALA A 96 -6.55 3.32 -1.96
C ALA A 96 -7.53 2.25 -2.48
N ILE A 97 -8.84 2.45 -2.32
CA ILE A 97 -9.86 1.53 -2.83
C ILE A 97 -9.88 1.50 -4.36
N VAL A 98 -9.77 2.65 -5.03
CA VAL A 98 -9.73 2.73 -6.50
C VAL A 98 -8.53 1.94 -7.03
N VAL A 99 -7.35 2.19 -6.50
CA VAL A 99 -6.10 1.52 -6.92
C VAL A 99 -6.18 0.01 -6.67
N LEU A 100 -6.72 -0.44 -5.54
CA LEU A 100 -6.88 -1.87 -5.28
C LEU A 100 -7.84 -2.55 -6.25
N ARG A 101 -8.93 -1.87 -6.66
CA ARG A 101 -9.85 -2.41 -7.67
C ARG A 101 -9.17 -2.54 -9.04
N GLN A 102 -8.30 -1.60 -9.40
CA GLN A 102 -7.47 -1.73 -10.59
C GLN A 102 -6.54 -2.95 -10.48
N GLY A 103 -5.83 -3.11 -9.36
CA GLY A 103 -4.98 -4.26 -9.11
C GLY A 103 -5.73 -5.60 -9.14
N MET A 104 -6.98 -5.65 -8.68
CA MET A 104 -7.85 -6.83 -8.84
C MET A 104 -8.12 -7.17 -10.31
N GLY A 105 -8.23 -6.16 -11.18
CA GLY A 105 -8.42 -6.37 -12.62
C GLY A 105 -7.18 -6.92 -13.32
N MET A 106 -5.97 -6.70 -12.76
CA MET A 106 -4.69 -7.12 -13.36
C MET A 106 -4.21 -8.49 -12.88
N GLY A 107 -5.08 -9.29 -12.25
CA GLY A 107 -4.76 -10.63 -11.73
C GLY A 107 -5.06 -10.79 -10.24
N GLY A 108 -5.14 -9.67 -9.50
CA GLY A 108 -5.49 -9.66 -8.09
C GLY A 108 -4.46 -10.38 -7.20
N SER A 109 -4.73 -10.35 -5.90
CA SER A 109 -4.01 -11.15 -4.90
C SER A 109 -4.82 -11.26 -3.62
N GLU A 110 -4.53 -12.26 -2.79
CA GLU A 110 -5.16 -12.41 -1.48
C GLU A 110 -4.97 -11.15 -0.61
N ASP A 111 -3.79 -10.54 -0.69
CA ASP A 111 -3.48 -9.28 0.00
C ASP A 111 -4.38 -8.12 -0.46
N ILE A 112 -4.65 -8.01 -1.77
CA ILE A 112 -5.55 -6.99 -2.30
C ILE A 112 -6.97 -7.22 -1.79
N VAL A 113 -7.44 -8.48 -1.80
CA VAL A 113 -8.77 -8.84 -1.27
C VAL A 113 -8.87 -8.50 0.22
N ALA A 114 -7.88 -8.87 1.01
CA ALA A 114 -7.83 -8.60 2.44
C ALA A 114 -7.83 -7.09 2.72
N LEU A 115 -7.03 -6.31 1.98
CA LEU A 115 -6.97 -4.87 2.14
C LEU A 115 -8.26 -4.18 1.67
N LEU A 116 -8.87 -4.64 0.58
CA LEU A 116 -10.18 -4.18 0.13
C LEU A 116 -11.27 -4.47 1.15
N ALA A 117 -11.28 -5.64 1.80
CA ALA A 117 -12.24 -5.94 2.85
C ALA A 117 -12.04 -5.00 4.05
N LYS A 118 -10.79 -4.80 4.48
CA LYS A 118 -10.44 -3.89 5.58
C LYS A 118 -10.87 -2.45 5.28
N LEU A 119 -10.65 -1.96 4.06
CA LEU A 119 -11.02 -0.59 3.67
C LEU A 119 -12.51 -0.48 3.29
N GLY A 120 -13.11 -1.50 2.69
CA GLY A 120 -14.50 -1.50 2.24
C GLY A 120 -15.52 -1.53 3.37
N THR A 121 -15.13 -1.94 4.58
CA THR A 121 -16.00 -1.88 5.75
C THR A 121 -16.33 -0.41 6.09
N ARG A 122 -17.58 -0.02 5.82
CA ARG A 122 -18.14 1.26 6.27
C ARG A 122 -18.64 1.07 7.70
N LYS A 123 -18.25 1.98 8.62
CA LYS A 123 -18.70 1.95 10.03
C LYS A 123 -20.23 1.73 10.09
N PRO A 124 -20.74 0.76 10.87
CA PRO A 124 -22.18 0.48 10.96
C PRO A 124 -22.93 1.72 11.47
N PRO A 125 -24.18 1.97 11.04
CA PRO A 125 -24.92 3.16 11.47
C PRO A 125 -25.02 3.22 13.00
N PRO A 126 -25.15 4.42 13.60
CA PRO A 126 -25.18 4.59 15.07
C PRO A 126 -26.22 3.69 15.74
N LEU A 127 -27.40 3.60 15.13
CA LEU A 127 -28.44 2.65 15.51
C LEU A 127 -28.48 1.55 14.45
N SER A 128 -27.83 0.42 14.75
CA SER A 128 -27.76 -0.74 13.85
C SER A 128 -29.13 -1.36 13.55
N PHE A 129 -30.12 -1.15 14.44
CA PHE A 129 -31.50 -1.61 14.27
C PHE A 129 -32.34 -0.74 13.32
N LEU A 130 -31.91 0.49 13.02
CA LEU A 130 -32.59 1.35 12.04
C LEU A 130 -31.91 1.24 10.67
N SER A 131 -32.70 1.34 9.59
CA SER A 131 -32.15 1.46 8.24
C SER A 131 -31.22 2.67 8.12
N ARG A 132 -30.26 2.60 7.21
CA ARG A 132 -29.34 3.71 6.90
C ARG A 132 -30.07 4.93 6.35
N ASP A 133 -31.22 4.74 5.73
CA ASP A 133 -32.03 5.84 5.20
C ASP A 133 -32.91 6.51 6.22
N HIS A 134 -33.03 5.92 7.41
CA HIS A 134 -33.80 6.48 8.51
C HIS A 134 -33.19 7.81 8.97
N PHE A 135 -34.02 8.84 9.03
CA PHE A 135 -33.60 10.22 9.36
C PHE A 135 -32.82 10.29 10.68
N LEU A 136 -33.23 9.53 11.71
CA LEU A 136 -32.49 9.44 12.98
C LEU A 136 -31.05 8.93 12.81
N ASN A 137 -30.83 7.93 11.97
CA ASN A 137 -29.49 7.41 11.70
C ASN A 137 -28.62 8.41 10.93
N LYS A 138 -29.22 9.14 9.97
CA LYS A 138 -28.54 10.23 9.24
C LYS A 138 -28.17 11.35 10.21
N TRP A 139 -29.11 11.80 11.03
CA TRP A 139 -28.90 12.88 12.00
C TRP A 139 -27.88 12.51 13.07
N LEU A 140 -27.98 11.34 13.69
CA LEU A 140 -27.01 10.85 14.68
C LEU A 140 -25.62 10.66 14.05
N GLY A 141 -25.56 10.18 12.80
CA GLY A 141 -24.30 10.07 12.07
C GLY A 141 -23.59 11.43 11.92
N ILE A 142 -24.33 12.47 11.55
CA ILE A 142 -23.82 13.84 11.39
C ILE A 142 -23.46 14.46 12.75
N ALA A 143 -24.27 14.24 13.78
CA ALA A 143 -24.01 14.77 15.12
C ALA A 143 -22.73 14.16 15.72
N LEU A 144 -22.56 12.84 15.61
CA LEU A 144 -21.37 12.15 16.13
C LEU A 144 -20.10 12.54 15.38
N SER A 145 -20.16 12.77 14.05
CA SER A 145 -19.00 13.23 13.29
C SER A 145 -18.59 14.66 13.64
N ARG A 146 -19.56 15.53 13.98
CA ARG A 146 -19.28 16.91 14.44
C ARG A 146 -18.64 16.96 15.82
N ILE A 147 -18.90 15.97 16.68
CA ILE A 147 -18.38 15.89 18.05
C ILE A 147 -17.05 15.08 18.08
N GLY A 148 -16.56 14.59 16.94
CA GLY A 148 -15.31 13.82 16.86
C GLY A 148 -15.41 12.39 17.43
N LEU A 149 -16.61 11.95 17.79
CA LEU A 149 -16.89 10.60 18.28
C LEU A 149 -16.96 9.57 17.14
N ARG A 150 -16.82 10.01 15.87
CA ARG A 150 -17.00 9.16 14.71
C ARG A 150 -16.30 9.62 13.45
#